data_AF-A0AA36IIH5-F1
#
_entry.id   AF-A0AA36IIH5-F1
#
_cell.length_a   1.000
_cell.length_b   1.000
_cell.length_c   1.000
_cell.angle_alpha   90.00
_cell.angle_beta   90.00
_cell.angle_gamma   90.00
#
_symmetry.space_group_name_H-M   'P 1'
#
loop_
_entity.id
_entity.type
_entity.pdbx_description
1 polymer ?
#
loop_
_entity_poly.entity_id
_entity_poly.type
_entity_poly.pdbx_seq_one_letter_code
_entity_poly.pdbx_strand_id
1 'polypeptide(L)'
;MPPKKRPAIGDGVRTCGVYLIHDNGGRPFRVSVQHGEKAQVQVFKAIYDDDDDDDDDEEVWANYAEVACASFDAERVFVGESPKHGAGFDGNSMLLHLGGLKYVFVGEKVFSFTAKSPITKYLSPVGNSDVPYPWAVDEEGFRYLMISSVILSGKLFENSDADPYDLFFDRSLITADLCLQSRLSTQSSKASLNSGSAKTSTP
;
A
#
# COMPACT_ATOMS: atom_id res chain seq x y z
N MET A 1 -28.09 6.01 20.54
CA MET A 1 -27.82 7.31 19.87
C MET A 1 -27.59 7.03 18.39
N PRO A 2 -28.19 7.78 17.46
CA PRO A 2 -27.81 7.65 16.06
C PRO A 2 -26.33 8.08 15.92
N PRO A 3 -25.51 7.40 15.11
CA PRO A 3 -24.14 7.81 14.89
C PRO A 3 -24.15 9.23 14.32
N LYS A 4 -23.44 10.14 14.99
CA LYS A 4 -23.20 11.49 14.45
C LYS A 4 -22.61 11.31 13.06
N LYS A 5 -23.29 11.83 12.03
CA LYS A 5 -22.70 11.96 10.69
C LYS A 5 -21.37 12.70 10.87
N ARG A 6 -20.27 11.98 10.70
CA ARG A 6 -18.94 12.58 10.63
C ARG A 6 -18.94 13.54 9.43
N PRO A 7 -18.26 14.70 9.52
CA PRO A 7 -17.91 15.40 8.30
C PRO A 7 -17.20 14.37 7.40
N ALA A 8 -17.65 14.24 6.16
CA ALA A 8 -16.90 13.48 5.19
C ALA A 8 -15.47 14.06 5.23
N ILE A 9 -14.47 13.22 5.48
CA ILE A 9 -13.09 13.56 5.16
C ILE A 9 -13.03 13.48 3.63
N GLY A 10 -13.68 14.46 3.01
CA GLY A 10 -13.59 14.75 1.60
C GLY A 10 -12.25 15.40 1.35
N ASP A 11 -11.63 15.01 0.25
CA ASP A 11 -10.60 15.79 -0.42
C ASP A 11 -9.36 16.12 0.43
N GLY A 12 -8.64 15.08 0.87
CA GLY A 12 -7.21 15.23 1.19
C GLY A 12 -6.90 16.16 2.36
N VAL A 13 -7.62 16.01 3.47
CA VAL A 13 -7.22 16.65 4.73
C VAL A 13 -5.80 16.20 5.08
N ARG A 14 -4.87 17.14 5.02
CA ARG A 14 -3.44 16.96 5.32
C ARG A 14 -3.25 16.76 6.82
N THR A 15 -3.37 15.52 7.30
CA THR A 15 -3.16 15.19 8.71
C THR A 15 -1.71 14.77 8.95
N CYS A 16 -0.91 15.70 9.49
CA CYS A 16 0.36 15.34 10.10
C CYS A 16 0.07 14.40 11.28
N GLY A 17 0.90 13.38 11.47
CA GLY A 17 0.68 12.44 12.56
C GLY A 17 1.49 11.17 12.45
N VAL A 18 1.27 10.31 13.43
CA VAL A 18 1.83 8.96 13.48
C VAL A 18 0.67 7.98 13.39
N TYR A 19 0.75 7.07 12.44
CA TYR A 19 -0.26 6.04 12.17
C TYR A 19 0.35 4.67 12.40
N LEU A 20 -0.42 3.77 12.98
CA LEU A 20 -0.04 2.37 13.11
C LEU A 20 -0.77 1.60 12.03
N ILE A 21 -0.02 0.88 11.21
CA ILE A 21 -0.57 0.05 10.13
C ILE A 21 -1.09 -1.23 10.75
N HIS A 22 -2.30 -1.66 10.41
CA HIS A 22 -2.91 -2.85 10.98
C HIS A 22 -2.67 -4.06 10.08
N ASP A 23 -2.47 -5.22 10.69
CA ASP A 23 -2.38 -6.50 9.98
C ASP A 23 -2.76 -7.66 10.93
N ASN A 24 -4.02 -8.12 10.85
CA ASN A 24 -4.52 -9.28 11.58
C ASN A 24 -4.20 -9.27 13.09
N GLY A 25 -4.47 -8.13 13.74
CA GLY A 25 -4.16 -7.89 15.15
C GLY A 25 -2.75 -7.34 15.41
N GLY A 26 -1.83 -7.49 14.46
CA GLY A 26 -0.48 -6.93 14.52
C GLY A 26 -0.40 -5.47 14.09
N ARG A 27 0.75 -4.84 14.38
CA ARG A 27 1.12 -3.50 13.89
C ARG A 27 2.49 -3.52 13.18
N PRO A 28 2.60 -4.10 11.97
CA PRO A 28 3.89 -4.34 11.34
C PRO A 28 4.68 -3.07 11.01
N PHE A 29 3.98 -1.95 10.85
CA PHE A 29 4.60 -0.66 10.54
C PHE A 29 4.01 0.49 11.35
N ARG A 30 4.88 1.42 11.74
CA ARG A 30 4.54 2.77 12.17
C ARG A 30 4.87 3.73 11.05
N VAL A 31 3.96 4.62 10.70
CA VAL A 31 4.15 5.62 9.64
C VAL A 31 4.06 7.01 10.23
N SER A 32 5.12 7.81 10.03
CA SER A 32 5.13 9.23 10.37
C SER A 32 4.87 10.05 9.10
N VAL A 33 3.94 10.99 9.18
CA VAL A 33 3.60 11.91 8.09
C VAL A 33 3.77 13.35 8.55
N GLN A 34 4.57 14.11 7.80
CA GLN A 34 4.74 15.55 8.00
C GLN A 34 4.45 16.28 6.68
N HIS A 35 3.51 17.23 6.70
CA HIS A 35 3.12 17.98 5.52
C HIS A 35 3.95 19.28 5.37
N GLY A 36 4.51 19.46 4.18
CA GLY A 36 5.04 20.74 3.68
C GLY A 36 4.49 21.03 2.28
N GLU A 37 5.37 21.39 1.34
CA GLU A 37 5.03 21.44 -0.09
C GLU A 37 4.62 20.05 -0.60
N LYS A 38 5.44 19.04 -0.27
CA LYS A 38 5.10 17.62 -0.32
C LYS A 38 5.00 17.07 1.11
N ALA A 39 4.31 15.95 1.27
CA ALA A 39 4.30 15.20 2.51
C ALA A 39 5.57 14.34 2.59
N GLN A 40 6.33 14.52 3.66
CA GLN A 40 7.41 13.62 4.03
C GLN A 40 6.84 12.46 4.82
N VAL A 41 7.01 11.24 4.31
CA VAL A 41 6.47 10.02 4.88
C VAL A 41 7.61 9.08 5.22
N GLN A 42 7.67 8.62 6.47
CA GLN A 42 8.67 7.68 6.98
C GLN A 42 7.99 6.43 7.52
N VAL A 43 8.47 5.26 7.10
CA VAL A 43 7.93 3.94 7.49
C VAL A 43 8.95 3.23 8.37
N PHE A 44 8.53 2.87 9.59
CA PHE A 44 9.34 2.17 10.58
C PHE A 44 8.78 0.76 10.76
N LYS A 45 9.63 -0.26 10.69
CA LYS A 45 9.24 -1.66 10.88
C LYS A 45 9.14 -1.99 12.36
N ALA A 46 8.14 -2.78 12.74
CA ALA A 46 8.05 -3.34 14.09
C ALA A 46 9.25 -4.27 14.39
N ILE A 47 9.66 -4.28 15.65
CA ILE A 47 10.64 -5.19 16.23
C ILE A 47 9.85 -6.06 17.21
N TYR A 48 9.94 -7.37 17.00
CA TYR A 48 9.39 -8.39 17.88
C TYR A 48 10.58 -9.07 18.55
N ASP A 49 10.56 -9.13 19.88
CA ASP A 49 11.53 -9.91 20.62
C ASP A 49 11.04 -11.37 20.57
N ASP A 50 11.83 -12.25 19.94
CA ASP A 50 11.48 -13.66 19.75
C ASP A 50 11.58 -14.47 21.06
N ASP A 51 11.99 -13.84 22.18
CA ASP A 51 12.37 -14.48 23.43
C ASP A 51 11.29 -14.44 24.53
N ASP A 52 10.12 -13.83 24.29
CA ASP A 52 9.01 -13.78 25.26
C ASP A 52 8.14 -15.06 25.18
N ASP A 53 8.65 -16.16 25.74
CA ASP A 53 7.90 -17.37 26.09
C ASP A 53 7.05 -17.19 27.38
N ASP A 54 6.95 -15.97 27.93
CA ASP A 54 6.24 -15.71 29.17
C ASP A 54 4.74 -15.43 28.92
N ASP A 55 3.92 -16.36 29.40
CA ASP A 55 2.43 -16.42 29.41
C ASP A 55 1.73 -15.26 30.17
N ASP A 56 2.40 -14.12 30.39
CA ASP A 56 1.77 -12.98 31.08
C ASP A 56 1.03 -12.09 30.07
N ASP A 57 -0.29 -11.98 30.27
CA ASP A 57 -1.29 -11.17 29.52
C ASP A 57 -1.03 -9.64 29.57
N GLU A 58 0.22 -9.18 29.63
CA GLU A 58 0.57 -7.77 29.57
C GLU A 58 0.57 -7.32 28.10
N GLU A 59 -0.19 -6.27 27.79
CA GLU A 59 -0.37 -5.75 26.44
C GLU A 59 0.98 -5.27 25.87
N VAL A 60 1.70 -6.15 25.16
CA VAL A 60 3.01 -5.83 24.57
C VAL A 60 2.82 -4.81 23.45
N TRP A 61 3.10 -3.55 23.76
CA TRP A 61 3.14 -2.49 22.76
C TRP A 61 4.28 -2.78 21.79
N ALA A 62 3.97 -2.92 20.50
CA ALA A 62 5.00 -3.14 19.48
C ALA A 62 6.09 -2.06 19.55
N ASN A 63 7.35 -2.49 19.69
CA ASN A 63 8.50 -1.64 19.51
C ASN A 63 8.76 -1.43 18.01
N TYR A 64 9.36 -0.31 17.65
CA TYR A 64 9.68 0.01 16.24
C TYR A 64 11.14 0.38 16.11
N ALA A 65 11.72 0.03 14.96
CA ALA A 65 13.07 0.47 14.62
C ALA A 65 13.20 2.00 14.71
N GLU A 66 14.34 2.47 15.22
CA GLU A 66 14.64 3.90 15.30
C GLU A 66 14.86 4.53 13.93
N VAL A 67 15.31 3.73 12.96
CA VAL A 67 15.59 4.14 11.58
C VAL A 67 14.45 3.69 10.66
N ALA A 68 13.97 4.62 9.83
CA ALA A 68 12.97 4.31 8.83
C ALA A 68 13.51 3.29 7.80
N CYS A 69 12.74 2.25 7.53
CA CYS A 69 13.05 1.25 6.51
C CYS A 69 12.68 1.73 5.10
N ALA A 70 11.80 2.73 4.99
CA ALA A 70 11.48 3.43 3.76
C ALA A 70 11.07 4.89 4.03
N SER A 71 11.35 5.76 3.07
CA SER A 71 10.99 7.19 3.12
C SER A 71 10.51 7.67 1.76
N PHE A 72 9.51 8.55 1.74
CA PHE A 72 8.88 9.05 0.52
C PHE A 72 8.55 10.54 0.62
N ASP A 73 8.66 11.24 -0.51
CA ASP A 73 8.05 12.56 -0.73
C ASP A 73 6.78 12.39 -1.56
N ALA A 74 5.61 12.52 -0.92
CA ALA A 74 4.31 12.32 -1.54
C ALA A 74 3.61 13.65 -1.83
N GLU A 75 3.05 13.81 -3.02
CA GLU A 75 2.19 14.95 -3.37
C GLU A 75 0.87 14.92 -2.60
N ARG A 76 0.33 13.71 -2.40
CA ARG A 76 -0.88 13.46 -1.60
C ARG A 76 -0.74 12.18 -0.79
N VAL A 77 -1.34 12.16 0.39
CA VAL A 77 -1.43 11.00 1.28
C VAL A 77 -2.91 10.69 1.47
N PHE A 78 -3.31 9.48 1.13
CA PHE A 78 -4.62 8.93 1.43
C PHE A 78 -4.51 8.07 2.68
N VAL A 79 -5.16 8.52 3.76
CA VAL A 79 -5.23 7.80 5.02
C VAL A 79 -6.35 6.77 4.92
N GLY A 80 -6.07 5.51 5.24
CA GLY A 80 -7.06 4.44 5.21
C GLY A 80 -8.06 4.59 6.36
N GLU A 81 -9.34 4.68 6.03
CA GLU A 81 -10.42 4.82 7.01
C GLU A 81 -11.26 3.56 7.09
N SER A 82 -11.69 3.22 8.31
CA SER A 82 -12.64 2.13 8.57
C SER A 82 -13.97 2.71 9.06
N PRO A 83 -14.98 2.85 8.17
CA PRO A 83 -16.27 3.43 8.55
C PRO A 83 -16.97 2.71 9.72
N LYS A 84 -16.78 1.39 9.81
CA LYS A 84 -17.37 0.53 10.85
C LYS A 84 -16.70 0.69 12.22
N HIS A 85 -15.37 0.87 12.25
CA HIS A 85 -14.60 0.86 13.50
C HIS A 85 -14.27 2.26 14.06
N GLY A 86 -14.33 3.31 13.24
CA GLY A 86 -14.14 4.67 13.73
C GLY A 86 -12.69 5.16 13.69
N ALA A 87 -12.47 6.35 14.26
CA ALA A 87 -11.21 7.08 14.15
C ALA A 87 -10.00 6.37 14.78
N GLY A 88 -10.22 5.44 15.70
CA GLY A 88 -9.16 4.61 16.26
C GLY A 88 -8.52 3.63 15.26
N PHE A 89 -9.14 3.47 14.08
CA PHE A 89 -8.65 2.64 12.98
C PHE A 89 -8.29 3.48 11.76
N ASP A 90 -8.26 4.82 11.88
CA ASP A 90 -7.79 5.67 10.80
C ASP A 90 -6.27 5.52 10.68
N GLY A 91 -5.79 5.39 9.44
CA GLY A 91 -4.39 5.06 9.16
C GLY A 91 -4.07 3.58 9.32
N ASN A 92 -5.07 2.69 9.37
CA ASN A 92 -4.85 1.24 9.34
C ASN A 92 -4.07 0.75 8.09
N SER A 93 -4.07 1.56 7.03
CA SER A 93 -3.24 1.45 5.84
C SER A 93 -3.11 2.84 5.21
N MET A 94 -2.20 3.02 4.26
CA MET A 94 -2.02 4.29 3.55
C MET A 94 -1.75 4.07 2.07
N LEU A 95 -2.15 5.04 1.26
CA LEU A 95 -1.78 5.14 -0.15
C LEU A 95 -1.14 6.50 -0.40
N LEU A 96 0.06 6.50 -0.97
CA LEU A 96 0.86 7.69 -1.23
C LEU A 96 0.86 7.97 -2.73
N HIS A 97 0.51 9.19 -3.13
CA HIS A 97 0.65 9.66 -4.50
C HIS A 97 2.00 10.35 -4.66
N LEU A 98 2.90 9.77 -5.46
CA LEU A 98 4.27 10.31 -5.64
C LEU A 98 4.37 11.33 -6.78
N GLY A 99 3.34 11.42 -7.62
CA GLY A 99 3.29 12.25 -8.82
C GLY A 99 2.90 11.47 -10.07
N GLY A 100 2.21 12.15 -10.99
CA GLY A 100 1.62 11.51 -12.17
C GLY A 100 0.69 10.36 -11.79
N LEU A 101 0.94 9.17 -12.32
CA LEU A 101 0.19 7.94 -12.01
C LEU A 101 0.93 6.98 -11.06
N LYS A 102 1.99 7.44 -10.38
CA LYS A 102 2.80 6.61 -9.49
C LYS A 102 2.30 6.68 -8.06
N TYR A 103 2.13 5.51 -7.46
CA TYR A 103 1.64 5.38 -6.09
C TYR A 103 2.47 4.37 -5.30
N VAL A 104 2.46 4.53 -3.97
CA VAL A 104 3.00 3.56 -3.01
C VAL A 104 1.89 3.19 -2.05
N PHE A 105 1.62 1.90 -1.91
CA PHE A 105 0.74 1.36 -0.88
C PHE A 105 1.57 0.95 0.34
N VAL A 106 1.05 1.25 1.52
CA VAL A 106 1.61 0.88 2.83
C VAL A 106 0.51 0.16 3.63
N GLY A 107 0.61 -1.16 3.75
CA GLY A 107 -0.28 -2.03 4.51
C GLY A 107 0.49 -3.19 5.14
N GLU A 108 -0.01 -4.43 5.08
CA GLU A 108 0.75 -5.65 5.41
C GLU A 108 2.11 -5.74 4.66
N LYS A 109 2.18 -5.07 3.50
CA LYS A 109 3.37 -4.94 2.67
C LYS A 109 3.48 -3.50 2.17
N VAL A 110 4.70 -3.10 1.82
CA VAL A 110 4.97 -1.82 1.17
C VAL A 110 5.38 -2.08 -0.27
N PHE A 111 4.64 -1.54 -1.24
CA PHE A 111 4.97 -1.68 -2.66
C PHE A 111 4.53 -0.48 -3.48
N SER A 112 5.18 -0.30 -4.64
CA SER A 112 4.83 0.75 -5.60
C SER A 112 4.09 0.19 -6.80
N PHE A 113 3.19 0.98 -7.39
CA PHE A 113 2.50 0.63 -8.63
C PHE A 113 2.19 1.88 -9.46
N THR A 114 1.85 1.66 -10.73
CA THR A 114 1.36 2.70 -11.63
C THR A 114 -0.13 2.48 -11.87
N ALA A 115 -0.95 3.47 -11.53
CA ALA A 115 -2.39 3.43 -11.80
C ALA A 115 -2.68 3.64 -13.29
N LYS A 116 -3.86 3.24 -13.74
CA LYS A 116 -4.38 3.50 -15.09
C LYS A 116 -4.82 4.94 -15.27
N SER A 117 -5.42 5.51 -14.21
CA SER A 117 -5.91 6.89 -14.17
C SER A 117 -5.69 7.48 -12.76
N PRO A 118 -5.76 8.80 -12.53
CA PRO A 118 -5.56 9.37 -11.21
C PRO A 118 -6.53 8.80 -10.17
N ILE A 119 -6.02 8.44 -9.00
CA ILE A 119 -6.82 7.92 -7.89
C ILE A 119 -7.55 9.09 -7.22
N THR A 120 -8.86 8.94 -7.07
CA THR A 120 -9.77 9.95 -6.51
C THR A 120 -10.34 9.54 -5.16
N LYS A 121 -10.40 8.23 -4.87
CA LYS A 121 -10.91 7.70 -3.61
C LYS A 121 -10.06 6.55 -3.10
N TYR A 122 -9.93 6.48 -1.78
CA TYR A 122 -9.28 5.41 -1.07
C TYR A 122 -10.09 5.07 0.18
N LEU A 123 -10.30 3.79 0.44
CA LEU A 123 -10.94 3.29 1.65
C LEU A 123 -10.17 2.09 2.15
N SER A 124 -10.19 1.87 3.47
CA SER A 124 -9.61 0.68 4.07
C SER A 124 -10.50 0.19 5.21
N PRO A 125 -11.66 -0.42 4.87
CA PRO A 125 -12.51 -1.07 5.84
C PRO A 125 -11.73 -2.13 6.59
N VAL A 126 -12.01 -2.30 7.88
CA VAL A 126 -11.38 -3.33 8.71
C VAL A 126 -12.41 -4.41 9.02
N GLY A 127 -12.02 -5.67 8.86
CA GLY A 127 -12.81 -6.83 9.20
C GLY A 127 -12.73 -7.19 10.69
N ASN A 128 -13.47 -8.22 11.10
CA ASN A 128 -13.60 -8.60 12.51
C ASN A 128 -12.27 -8.98 13.19
N SER A 129 -11.29 -9.47 12.45
CA SER A 129 -9.98 -9.88 12.96
C SER A 129 -8.91 -8.80 12.86
N ASP A 130 -9.31 -7.53 12.83
CA ASP A 130 -8.38 -6.40 12.64
C ASP A 130 -7.55 -6.51 11.35
N VAL A 131 -8.18 -7.06 10.30
CA VAL A 131 -7.61 -7.19 8.95
C VAL A 131 -8.15 -6.04 8.10
N PRO A 132 -7.29 -5.11 7.64
CA PRO A 132 -7.70 -4.10 6.67
C PRO A 132 -8.05 -4.73 5.32
N TYR A 133 -8.97 -4.12 4.57
CA TYR A 133 -9.30 -4.45 3.17
C TYR A 133 -9.16 -3.21 2.29
N PRO A 134 -7.95 -2.65 2.12
CA PRO A 134 -7.74 -1.42 1.39
C PRO A 134 -8.03 -1.56 -0.10
N TRP A 135 -8.75 -0.57 -0.62
CA TRP A 135 -8.98 -0.42 -2.04
C TRP A 135 -9.08 1.05 -2.46
N ALA A 136 -8.76 1.30 -3.73
CA ALA A 136 -8.79 2.63 -4.33
C ALA A 136 -9.68 2.68 -5.58
N VAL A 137 -10.10 3.89 -5.95
CA VAL A 137 -10.84 4.20 -7.18
C VAL A 137 -10.10 5.24 -7.98
N ASP A 138 -9.96 5.03 -9.29
CA ASP A 138 -9.50 6.08 -10.20
C ASP A 138 -10.63 6.80 -10.95
N GLU A 139 -10.28 7.87 -11.66
CA GLU A 139 -11.21 8.70 -12.46
C GLU A 139 -11.96 7.89 -13.52
N GLU A 140 -11.40 6.78 -14.00
CA GLU A 140 -12.04 5.88 -14.98
C GLU A 140 -12.88 4.79 -14.30
N GLY A 141 -12.96 4.79 -12.97
CA GLY A 141 -13.74 3.86 -12.18
C GLY A 141 -13.07 2.50 -11.96
N PHE A 142 -11.80 2.29 -12.32
CA PHE A 142 -11.10 1.07 -11.95
C PHE A 142 -10.96 0.98 -10.42
N ARG A 143 -11.06 -0.24 -9.89
CA ARG A 143 -10.85 -0.52 -8.45
C ARG A 143 -9.56 -1.27 -8.25
N TYR A 144 -8.71 -0.78 -7.37
CA TYR A 144 -7.40 -1.37 -7.05
C TYR A 144 -7.52 -2.08 -5.70
N LEU A 145 -7.41 -3.41 -5.67
CA LEU A 145 -7.47 -4.23 -4.47
C LEU A 145 -6.04 -4.49 -4.02
N MET A 146 -5.60 -3.83 -2.95
CA MET A 146 -4.19 -3.79 -2.57
C MET A 146 -3.69 -5.14 -2.03
N ILE A 147 -4.52 -5.90 -1.32
CA ILE A 147 -4.11 -7.19 -0.74
C ILE A 147 -4.03 -8.26 -1.82
N SER A 148 -5.02 -8.29 -2.72
CA SER A 148 -5.07 -9.26 -3.81
C SER A 148 -4.19 -8.88 -5.00
N SER A 149 -3.67 -7.64 -5.05
CA SER A 149 -2.93 -7.09 -6.18
C SER A 149 -3.70 -7.19 -7.51
N VAL A 150 -5.00 -6.88 -7.45
CA VAL A 150 -5.95 -6.99 -8.58
C VAL A 150 -6.50 -5.61 -8.95
N ILE A 151 -6.74 -5.41 -10.25
CA ILE A 151 -7.46 -4.23 -10.77
C ILE A 151 -8.77 -4.70 -11.41
N LEU A 152 -9.90 -4.24 -10.88
CA LEU A 152 -11.24 -4.52 -11.40
C LEU A 152 -11.69 -3.39 -12.33
N SER A 153 -12.30 -3.76 -13.47
CA SER A 153 -12.85 -2.79 -14.41
C SER A 153 -14.04 -2.04 -13.81
N GLY A 154 -14.12 -0.73 -14.04
CA GLY A 154 -15.26 0.10 -13.63
C GLY A 154 -16.60 -0.39 -14.16
N LYS A 155 -16.62 -1.08 -15.31
CA LYS A 155 -17.82 -1.71 -15.89
C LYS A 155 -18.51 -2.71 -14.96
N LEU A 156 -17.77 -3.31 -14.03
CA LEU A 156 -18.33 -4.25 -13.05
C LEU A 156 -19.20 -3.55 -11.99
N PHE A 157 -19.11 -2.22 -11.88
CA PHE A 157 -19.73 -1.41 -10.83
C PHE A 157 -20.76 -0.40 -11.38
N GLU A 158 -21.02 -0.35 -12.70
CA GLU A 158 -21.95 0.62 -13.32
C GLU A 158 -23.37 0.59 -12.71
N ASN A 159 -23.78 -0.54 -12.12
CA ASN A 159 -25.09 -0.72 -11.49
C ASN A 159 -24.98 -1.30 -10.07
N SER A 160 -23.84 -1.13 -9.40
CA SER A 160 -23.59 -1.75 -8.10
C SER A 160 -22.60 -0.95 -7.27
N ASP A 161 -22.98 -0.66 -6.03
CA ASP A 161 -22.11 -0.13 -4.99
C ASP A 161 -21.51 -1.26 -4.13
N ALA A 162 -21.48 -2.49 -4.64
CA ALA A 162 -20.91 -3.64 -3.94
C ALA A 162 -19.45 -3.36 -3.53
N ASP A 163 -19.07 -3.88 -2.37
CA ASP A 163 -17.68 -3.84 -1.94
C ASP A 163 -16.80 -4.55 -2.99
N PRO A 164 -15.68 -3.96 -3.44
CA PRO A 164 -14.84 -4.57 -4.44
C PRO A 164 -14.29 -5.95 -4.05
N TYR A 165 -14.04 -6.20 -2.76
CA TYR A 165 -13.59 -7.49 -2.28
C TYR A 165 -14.72 -8.52 -2.26
N ASP A 166 -15.93 -8.14 -1.85
CA ASP A 166 -17.11 -9.03 -1.94
C ASP A 166 -17.29 -9.48 -3.39
N LEU A 167 -17.27 -8.54 -4.35
CA LEU A 167 -17.40 -8.86 -5.77
C LEU A 167 -16.27 -9.76 -6.29
N PHE A 168 -15.03 -9.56 -5.82
CA PHE A 168 -13.87 -10.35 -6.23
C PHE A 168 -13.95 -11.80 -5.73
N PHE A 169 -14.26 -11.99 -4.44
CA PHE A 169 -14.33 -13.31 -3.81
C PHE A 169 -15.61 -14.07 -4.20
N ASP A 170 -16.77 -13.41 -4.23
CA ASP A 170 -18.05 -14.07 -4.53
C ASP A 170 -18.14 -14.55 -5.97
N ARG A 171 -17.56 -13.80 -6.93
CA ARG A 171 -17.65 -14.14 -8.36
C ARG A 171 -16.59 -15.12 -8.82
N SER A 172 -15.77 -15.68 -7.91
CA SER A 172 -14.67 -16.59 -8.27
C SER A 172 -13.78 -16.00 -9.39
N LEU A 173 -13.58 -14.69 -9.42
CA LEU A 173 -12.72 -14.01 -10.40
C LEU A 173 -11.22 -14.30 -10.17
N ILE A 174 -10.93 -15.26 -9.29
CA ILE A 174 -9.63 -15.89 -9.10
C ILE A 174 -9.35 -16.77 -10.33
N THR A 175 -8.88 -16.15 -11.41
CA THR A 175 -8.08 -16.84 -12.42
C THR A 175 -6.62 -16.41 -12.25
N ALA A 176 -5.72 -17.38 -12.16
CA ALA A 176 -4.41 -17.29 -11.51
C ALA A 176 -3.31 -16.41 -12.15
N ASP A 177 -3.55 -15.58 -13.18
CA ASP A 177 -2.43 -15.20 -14.08
C ASP A 177 -2.30 -13.75 -14.55
N LEU A 178 -2.84 -12.74 -13.85
CA LEU A 178 -2.61 -11.33 -14.23
C LEU A 178 -2.32 -10.41 -13.02
N CYS A 179 -1.40 -10.80 -12.16
CA CYS A 179 -0.90 -9.94 -11.10
C CYS A 179 0.43 -9.29 -11.50
N LEU A 180 0.54 -7.98 -11.30
CA LEU A 180 1.64 -7.06 -11.63
C LEU A 180 3.06 -7.66 -11.42
N GLN A 181 3.63 -8.27 -12.46
CA GLN A 181 5.08 -8.44 -12.55
C GLN A 181 5.66 -7.38 -13.48
N SER A 182 5.99 -6.22 -12.92
CA SER A 182 6.95 -5.32 -13.57
C SER A 182 8.31 -6.03 -13.56
N ARG A 183 8.72 -6.51 -14.73
CA ARG A 183 9.99 -7.16 -15.03
C ARG A 183 11.17 -6.44 -14.39
N LEU A 184 11.87 -7.12 -13.48
CA LEU A 184 13.29 -6.85 -13.24
C LEU A 184 14.05 -7.37 -14.47
N SER A 185 14.31 -6.51 -15.45
CA SER A 185 15.35 -6.79 -16.45
C SER A 185 16.69 -6.27 -15.94
N THR A 186 17.43 -7.13 -15.25
CA THR A 186 18.87 -6.96 -15.08
C THR A 186 19.55 -7.16 -16.44
N GLN A 187 19.90 -6.07 -17.11
CA GLN A 187 20.95 -6.13 -18.14
C GLN A 187 22.28 -6.36 -17.43
N SER A 188 22.72 -7.61 -17.39
CA SER A 188 24.11 -7.95 -17.10
C SER A 188 24.90 -7.72 -18.39
N SER A 189 25.57 -6.58 -18.49
CA SER A 189 26.60 -6.33 -19.50
C SER A 189 27.84 -7.16 -19.15
N LYS A 190 27.94 -8.35 -19.75
CA LYS A 190 29.21 -9.07 -19.84
C LYS A 190 30.11 -8.34 -20.84
N ALA A 191 31.16 -7.71 -20.30
CA ALA A 191 32.33 -7.31 -21.07
C ALA A 191 32.98 -8.57 -21.67
N SER A 192 32.96 -8.68 -22.99
CA SER A 192 33.68 -9.73 -23.71
C SER A 192 35.06 -9.21 -24.07
N LEU A 193 36.07 -9.72 -23.37
CA LEU A 193 37.48 -9.64 -23.77
C LEU A 193 37.64 -10.34 -25.12
N ASN A 194 38.03 -9.60 -26.15
CA ASN A 194 38.40 -10.16 -27.44
C ASN A 194 39.93 -10.19 -27.55
N SER A 195 40.52 -11.34 -27.25
CA SER A 195 41.93 -11.65 -27.53
C SER A 195 42.03 -12.21 -28.95
N GLY A 196 42.44 -11.37 -29.90
CA GLY A 196 42.73 -11.78 -31.28
C GLY A 196 44.18 -11.46 -31.64
N SER A 197 45.06 -12.45 -31.49
CA SER A 197 46.40 -12.46 -32.08
C SER A 197 46.32 -13.08 -33.48
N ALA A 198 46.97 -12.44 -34.47
CA ALA A 198 47.97 -13.02 -35.39
C ALA A 198 47.88 -12.54 -36.86
N LYS A 199 48.93 -11.77 -37.23
CA LYS A 199 49.90 -11.97 -38.32
C LYS A 199 49.53 -11.89 -39.82
N THR A 200 50.56 -11.37 -40.55
CA THR A 200 50.93 -11.49 -41.99
C THR A 200 50.21 -10.52 -42.95
N SER A 201 50.79 -9.91 -43.97
CA SER A 201 52.16 -9.80 -44.55
C SER A 201 52.09 -8.78 -45.71
N THR A 202 53.19 -8.05 -45.94
CA THR A 202 53.78 -7.44 -47.18
C THR A 202 52.95 -7.22 -48.47
N PRO A 203 53.37 -6.24 -49.30
CA PRO A 203 54.44 -6.48 -50.29
C PRO A 203 55.74 -5.71 -50.02
#